data_AF-A0A2S4ZLE5-F1
#
_entry.id   AF-A0A2S4ZLE5-F1
#
_cell.length_a   1.000
_cell.length_b   1.000
_cell.length_c   1.000
_cell.angle_alpha   90.00
_cell.angle_beta   90.00
_cell.angle_gamma   90.00
#
_symmetry.space_group_name_H-M   'P 1'
#
loop_
_entity.id
_entity.type
_entity.pdbx_description
1 polymer ?
#
loop_
_entity_poly.entity_id
_entity_poly.type
_entity_poly.pdbx_seq_one_letter_code
_entity_poly.pdbx_strand_id
1 'polypeptide(L)'
;MDLTAPATAARAPVRTLLDLDGRLFNAAAAWHWPGAERVLPRLSRSANHGVLWFATAAAMAASRTPRARRAAARGLVSLGLASLTINTLGKRSVRRARPVLDPVPLVRQLKRQPITTSFPSGHAASAAAFATGVALESPAWGAAVAPVAFSVAMSRVYTGVHFPSDVLAGAALGAGAAFLVRRLVPTRSQIRRPARPRAAVPALPEGDGLVVVANRASGTADRVRALHDALPRAEIVECAPEEVGDELEKAAARARVLGVCGGDGTVNAAAVVALRHGLPLAVLPGGTLNHFAYDLGVEDERQLAQAVRYGEAVRVDAVRFTTPETRGLFLNTLSLGVYPELVRARDSWSNRIGGWPAGVLGALRVLRAGRHPLEVELGGERRPLWLLFVGNGVYHRMGLTPGRRTDLADGLLDVRVVHGNGRPALRLLTAAVAGPLTRSPGHAAVQVNRLRLTGIAPGTPLAYDGEVTAVSGEMTLEKLPEALTVYRPLPATR
;
A
#
# COMPACT_ATOMS: atom_id res chain seq x y z
N MET A 1 -60.88 -15.71 23.22
CA MET A 1 -59.40 -15.80 23.21
C MET A 1 -59.02 -16.17 21.78
N ASP A 2 -58.58 -15.18 21.00
CA ASP A 2 -58.30 -15.34 19.57
C ASP A 2 -56.81 -15.73 19.39
N LEU A 3 -56.56 -16.86 18.73
CA LEU A 3 -55.24 -17.50 18.59
C LEU A 3 -54.55 -17.18 17.24
N THR A 4 -55.03 -16.19 16.48
CA THR A 4 -54.52 -15.89 15.13
C THR A 4 -53.59 -14.67 15.04
N ALA A 5 -53.33 -13.95 16.12
CA ALA A 5 -52.41 -12.82 16.12
C ALA A 5 -50.95 -13.27 16.34
N PRO A 6 -50.00 -13.02 15.41
CA PRO A 6 -48.60 -13.30 15.67
C PRO A 6 -48.07 -12.35 16.77
N ALA A 7 -47.76 -12.91 17.93
CA ALA A 7 -47.10 -12.21 19.02
C ALA A 7 -45.68 -11.79 18.59
N THR A 8 -45.54 -10.57 18.09
CA THR A 8 -44.25 -9.87 18.05
C THR A 8 -44.40 -8.49 18.67
N ALA A 9 -44.79 -8.46 19.95
CA ALA A 9 -44.61 -7.27 20.78
C ALA A 9 -43.09 -7.01 20.90
N ALA A 10 -42.58 -6.03 20.17
CA ALA A 10 -41.20 -5.58 20.30
C ALA A 10 -40.93 -5.24 21.78
N ARG A 11 -39.83 -5.78 22.34
CA ARG A 11 -39.42 -5.51 23.74
C ARG A 11 -39.42 -4.00 24.01
N ALA A 12 -39.92 -3.56 25.16
CA ALA A 12 -40.07 -2.14 25.54
C ALA A 12 -38.96 -1.17 25.07
N PRO A 13 -37.64 -1.47 25.23
CA PRO A 13 -36.57 -0.59 24.73
C PRO A 13 -36.51 -0.43 23.20
N VAL A 14 -36.89 -1.46 22.45
CA VAL A 14 -36.96 -1.40 20.98
C VAL A 14 -38.10 -0.48 20.54
N ARG A 15 -39.22 -0.50 21.27
CA ARG A 15 -40.35 0.40 21.00
C ARG A 15 -39.97 1.86 21.23
N THR A 16 -39.32 2.16 22.36
CA THR A 16 -38.83 3.51 22.67
C THR A 16 -37.86 4.05 21.62
N LEU A 17 -36.96 3.21 21.09
CA LEU A 17 -36.05 3.58 20.02
C LEU A 17 -36.78 3.88 18.70
N LEU A 18 -37.77 3.06 18.33
CA LEU A 18 -38.58 3.26 17.13
C LEU A 18 -39.43 4.54 17.24
N ASP A 19 -39.99 4.81 18.41
CA ASP A 19 -40.79 6.02 18.67
C ASP A 19 -39.93 7.28 18.59
N LEU A 20 -38.71 7.25 19.15
CA LEU A 20 -37.76 8.36 19.09
C LEU A 20 -37.27 8.61 17.66
N ASP A 21 -37.02 7.56 16.89
CA ASP A 21 -36.59 7.63 15.50
C ASP A 21 -37.70 8.20 14.59
N GLY A 22 -38.97 7.87 14.87
CA GLY A 22 -40.13 8.48 14.23
C GLY A 22 -40.29 9.97 14.56
N ARG A 23 -40.08 10.36 15.82
CA ARG A 23 -40.11 11.79 16.22
C ARG A 23 -39.01 12.60 15.55
N LEU A 24 -37.79 12.07 15.48
CA LEU A 24 -36.67 12.71 14.80
C LEU A 24 -36.92 12.83 13.29
N PHE A 25 -37.50 11.80 12.66
CA PHE A 25 -37.92 11.87 11.26
C PHE A 25 -38.96 12.97 11.03
N ASN A 26 -40.00 13.04 11.85
CA ASN A 26 -41.05 14.06 11.73
C ASN A 26 -40.50 15.48 11.96
N ALA A 27 -39.60 15.66 12.92
CA ALA A 27 -38.91 16.93 13.13
C ALA A 27 -38.06 17.34 11.92
N ALA A 28 -37.32 16.39 11.33
CA ALA A 28 -36.53 16.64 10.11
C ALA A 28 -37.41 16.91 8.88
N ALA A 29 -38.57 16.27 8.77
CA ALA A 29 -39.53 16.47 7.69
C ALA A 29 -40.22 17.84 7.78
N ALA A 30 -40.58 18.28 9.00
CA ALA A 30 -41.19 19.59 9.26
C ALA A 30 -40.21 20.76 9.08
N TRP A 31 -38.91 20.52 9.23
CA TRP A 31 -37.89 21.56 9.11
C TRP A 31 -37.75 22.06 7.65
N HIS A 32 -37.85 23.37 7.44
CA HIS A 32 -37.59 24.02 6.15
C HIS A 32 -36.17 24.60 6.11
N TRP A 33 -35.36 24.16 5.16
CA TRP A 33 -34.05 24.74 4.86
C TRP A 33 -34.11 25.54 3.55
N PRO A 34 -33.89 26.86 3.57
CA PRO A 34 -33.86 27.69 2.36
C PRO A 34 -32.88 27.12 1.32
N GLY A 35 -33.36 26.83 0.11
CA GLY A 35 -32.54 26.32 -1.00
C GLY A 35 -32.19 24.82 -0.98
N ALA A 36 -32.32 24.16 0.18
CA ALA A 36 -32.01 22.72 0.32
C ALA A 36 -32.93 21.83 -0.54
N GLU A 37 -34.14 22.30 -0.82
CA GLU A 37 -35.15 21.63 -1.67
C GLU A 37 -34.69 21.44 -3.11
N ARG A 38 -33.82 22.32 -3.63
CA ARG A 38 -33.26 22.21 -4.97
C ARG A 38 -31.95 21.42 -4.99
N VAL A 39 -31.15 21.54 -3.93
CA VAL A 39 -29.78 21.01 -3.87
C VAL A 39 -29.76 19.55 -3.38
N LEU A 40 -30.44 19.22 -2.28
CA LEU A 40 -30.37 17.90 -1.65
C LEU A 40 -30.93 16.77 -2.53
N PRO A 41 -32.05 16.94 -3.27
CA PRO A 41 -32.51 15.91 -4.20
C PRO A 41 -31.57 15.70 -5.41
N ARG A 42 -30.84 16.74 -5.84
CA ARG A 42 -29.81 16.61 -6.89
C ARG A 42 -28.57 15.89 -6.36
N LEU A 43 -28.14 16.24 -5.15
CA LEU A 43 -27.01 15.60 -4.46
C LEU A 43 -27.30 14.11 -4.16
N SER A 44 -28.52 13.78 -3.72
CA SER A 44 -28.90 12.37 -3.51
C SER A 44 -28.89 11.59 -4.83
N ARG A 45 -29.14 12.22 -5.98
CA ARG A 45 -29.07 11.58 -7.30
C ARG A 45 -27.64 11.39 -7.77
N SER A 46 -26.76 12.36 -7.57
CA SER A 46 -25.34 12.22 -7.94
C SER A 46 -24.61 11.20 -7.06
N ALA A 47 -25.09 10.94 -5.84
CA ALA A 47 -24.62 9.88 -4.98
C ALA A 47 -25.07 8.46 -5.41
N ASN A 48 -25.95 8.34 -6.41
CA ASN A 48 -26.34 7.04 -6.95
C ASN A 48 -25.17 6.36 -7.67
N HIS A 49 -25.09 5.03 -7.56
CA HIS A 49 -24.05 4.20 -8.20
C HIS A 49 -22.60 4.60 -7.86
N GLY A 50 -22.39 5.42 -6.83
CA GLY A 50 -21.06 5.86 -6.39
C GLY A 50 -20.43 6.94 -7.27
N VAL A 51 -21.14 7.51 -8.24
CA VAL A 51 -20.59 8.49 -9.22
C VAL A 51 -19.94 9.68 -8.54
N LEU A 52 -20.60 10.27 -7.54
CA LEU A 52 -20.05 11.37 -6.73
C LEU A 52 -18.70 11.02 -6.09
N TRP A 53 -18.56 9.80 -5.58
CA TRP A 53 -17.35 9.34 -4.89
C TRP A 53 -16.21 9.06 -5.88
N PHE A 54 -16.52 8.49 -7.04
CA PHE A 54 -15.53 8.35 -8.13
C PHE A 54 -15.06 9.71 -8.66
N ALA A 55 -15.95 10.68 -8.83
CA ALA A 55 -15.59 12.03 -9.24
C ALA A 55 -14.72 12.74 -8.18
N THR A 56 -15.07 12.61 -6.90
CA THR A 56 -14.28 13.14 -5.78
C THR A 56 -12.89 12.51 -5.74
N ALA A 57 -12.80 11.18 -5.90
CA ALA A 57 -11.52 10.47 -5.97
C ALA A 57 -10.66 10.92 -7.16
N ALA A 58 -11.26 11.15 -8.33
CA ALA A 58 -10.58 11.65 -9.51
C ALA A 58 -10.05 13.08 -9.29
N ALA A 59 -10.85 13.97 -8.70
CA ALA A 59 -10.43 15.33 -8.35
C ALA A 59 -9.27 15.34 -7.35
N MET A 60 -9.32 14.48 -6.32
CA MET A 60 -8.21 14.30 -5.39
C MET A 60 -6.95 13.79 -6.10
N ALA A 61 -7.08 12.81 -7.00
CA ALA A 61 -5.97 12.27 -7.76
C ALA A 61 -5.35 13.31 -8.73
N ALA A 62 -6.14 14.24 -9.23
CA ALA A 62 -5.69 15.33 -10.10
C ALA A 62 -4.74 16.32 -9.41
N SER A 63 -4.73 16.40 -8.07
CA SER A 63 -3.73 17.18 -7.32
C SER A 63 -2.29 16.66 -7.47
N ARG A 64 -2.09 15.50 -8.12
CA ARG A 64 -0.80 14.83 -8.38
C ARG A 64 0.07 14.53 -7.16
N THR A 65 -0.39 14.83 -5.95
CA THR A 65 0.35 14.47 -4.74
C THR A 65 0.21 12.97 -4.44
N PRO A 66 1.30 12.26 -4.09
CA PRO A 66 1.24 10.84 -3.71
C PRO A 66 0.27 10.59 -2.55
N ARG A 67 0.17 11.55 -1.61
CA ARG A 67 -0.76 11.48 -0.47
C ARG A 67 -2.22 11.49 -0.91
N ALA A 68 -2.62 12.39 -1.81
CA ALA A 68 -4.00 12.47 -2.28
C ALA A 68 -4.42 11.23 -3.08
N ARG A 69 -3.53 10.71 -3.95
CA ARG A 69 -3.78 9.47 -4.72
C ARG A 69 -4.03 8.27 -3.80
N ARG A 70 -3.24 8.12 -2.73
CA ARG A 70 -3.42 7.05 -1.73
C ARG A 70 -4.72 7.22 -0.94
N ALA A 71 -5.03 8.44 -0.53
CA ALA A 71 -6.27 8.73 0.20
C ALA A 71 -7.50 8.42 -0.65
N ALA A 72 -7.49 8.83 -1.93
CA ALA A 72 -8.54 8.50 -2.90
C ALA A 72 -8.68 6.98 -3.10
N ALA A 73 -7.56 6.27 -3.30
CA ALA A 73 -7.57 4.82 -3.46
C ALA A 73 -8.14 4.10 -2.22
N ARG A 74 -7.73 4.49 -1.00
CA ARG A 74 -8.28 3.91 0.23
C ARG A 74 -9.77 4.23 0.39
N GLY A 75 -10.20 5.44 0.05
CA GLY A 75 -11.60 5.81 0.03
C GLY A 75 -12.43 4.89 -0.88
N LEU A 76 -11.96 4.66 -2.11
CA LEU A 76 -12.64 3.79 -3.09
C LEU A 76 -12.67 2.31 -2.65
N VAL A 77 -11.56 1.80 -2.10
CA VAL A 77 -11.52 0.42 -1.58
C VAL A 77 -12.48 0.25 -0.39
N SER A 78 -12.53 1.24 0.50
CA SER A 78 -13.46 1.26 1.65
C SER A 78 -14.92 1.30 1.20
N LEU A 79 -15.23 2.14 0.20
CA LEU A 79 -16.56 2.20 -0.42
C LEU A 79 -16.95 0.88 -1.08
N GLY A 80 -16.03 0.25 -1.81
CA GLY A 80 -16.25 -1.04 -2.46
C GLY A 80 -16.56 -2.15 -1.44
N LEU A 81 -15.79 -2.21 -0.34
CA LEU A 81 -16.03 -3.15 0.74
C LEU A 81 -17.40 -2.90 1.41
N ALA A 82 -17.71 -1.65 1.77
CA ALA A 82 -19.00 -1.30 2.36
C ALA A 82 -20.18 -1.68 1.44
N SER A 83 -20.06 -1.40 0.14
CA SER A 83 -21.08 -1.75 -0.86
C SER A 83 -21.29 -3.26 -0.96
N LEU A 84 -20.20 -4.04 -0.94
CA LEU A 84 -20.28 -5.50 -0.94
C LEU A 84 -20.97 -6.02 0.33
N THR A 85 -20.58 -5.52 1.51
CA THR A 85 -21.15 -5.92 2.81
C THR A 85 -22.65 -5.64 2.87
N ILE A 86 -23.08 -4.47 2.40
CA ILE A 86 -24.51 -4.09 2.43
C ILE A 86 -25.34 -4.91 1.47
N ASN A 87 -24.84 -5.14 0.26
CA ASN A 87 -25.58 -5.88 -0.76
C ASN A 87 -25.67 -7.38 -0.45
N THR A 88 -24.68 -7.94 0.26
CA THR A 88 -24.64 -9.37 0.60
C THR A 88 -25.30 -9.69 1.95
N LEU A 89 -24.97 -8.92 2.99
CA LEU A 89 -25.38 -9.20 4.36
C LEU A 89 -26.46 -8.21 4.83
N GLY A 90 -26.23 -6.91 4.63
CA GLY A 90 -27.07 -5.85 5.22
C GLY A 90 -28.53 -5.87 4.77
N LYS A 91 -28.78 -5.98 3.46
CA LYS A 91 -30.16 -6.00 2.92
C LYS A 91 -30.98 -7.22 3.34
N ARG A 92 -30.33 -8.28 3.83
CA ARG A 92 -30.96 -9.51 4.30
C ARG A 92 -31.15 -9.55 5.82
N SER A 93 -30.61 -8.58 6.57
CA SER A 93 -30.57 -8.64 8.04
C SER A 93 -31.88 -8.22 8.70
N VAL A 94 -32.54 -7.15 8.24
CA VAL A 94 -33.78 -6.63 8.87
C VAL A 94 -34.77 -6.19 7.79
N ARG A 95 -35.98 -6.76 7.80
CA ARG A 95 -37.10 -6.30 6.95
C ARG A 95 -37.78 -5.11 7.62
N ARG A 96 -37.16 -3.93 7.52
CA ARG A 96 -37.76 -2.68 8.00
C ARG A 96 -38.52 -1.99 6.86
N ALA A 97 -39.75 -1.57 7.14
CA ALA A 97 -40.54 -0.72 6.25
C ALA A 97 -39.92 0.69 6.15
N ARG A 98 -40.08 1.36 5.01
CA ARG A 98 -39.64 2.76 4.82
C ARG A 98 -40.58 3.72 5.57
N PRO A 99 -40.11 4.94 5.93
CA PRO A 99 -40.98 5.97 6.51
C PRO A 99 -42.20 6.25 5.63
N VAL A 100 -43.34 6.55 6.26
CA VAL A 100 -44.53 7.04 5.56
C VAL A 100 -44.23 8.46 5.05
N LEU A 101 -44.59 8.74 3.79
CA LEU A 101 -44.21 9.98 3.09
C LEU A 101 -45.17 11.15 3.32
N ASP A 102 -46.32 10.91 3.97
CA ASP A 102 -47.35 11.93 4.27
C ASP A 102 -46.80 13.24 4.88
N PRO A 103 -45.81 13.23 5.81
CA PRO A 103 -45.23 14.46 6.34
C PRO A 103 -44.17 15.12 5.44
N VAL A 104 -43.79 14.52 4.29
CA VAL A 104 -42.71 15.00 3.41
C VAL A 104 -43.30 15.71 2.18
N PRO A 105 -43.04 17.02 1.99
CA PRO A 105 -43.52 17.77 0.83
C PRO A 105 -43.16 17.10 -0.51
N LEU A 106 -44.12 17.07 -1.45
CA LEU A 106 -43.99 16.44 -2.78
C LEU A 106 -42.72 16.89 -3.54
N VAL A 107 -42.31 18.16 -3.40
CA VAL A 107 -41.11 18.71 -4.04
C VAL A 107 -39.80 18.06 -3.55
N ARG A 108 -39.80 17.47 -2.35
CA ARG A 108 -38.62 16.81 -1.73
C ARG A 108 -38.59 15.30 -1.99
N GLN A 109 -39.70 14.71 -2.42
CA GLN A 109 -39.79 13.28 -2.66
C GLN A 109 -39.01 12.87 -3.93
N LEU A 110 -38.40 11.69 -3.90
CA LEU A 110 -37.70 11.16 -5.06
C LEU A 110 -38.72 10.67 -6.10
N LYS A 111 -38.47 10.98 -7.39
CA LYS A 111 -39.32 10.54 -8.52
C LYS A 111 -39.48 9.01 -8.61
N ARG A 112 -38.53 8.23 -8.10
CA ARG A 112 -38.61 6.76 -7.99
C ARG A 112 -38.27 6.35 -6.57
N GLN A 113 -39.25 5.75 -5.90
CA GLN A 113 -39.07 5.23 -4.55
C GLN A 113 -38.43 3.83 -4.61
N PRO A 114 -37.45 3.51 -3.73
CA PRO A 114 -36.83 2.19 -3.75
C PRO A 114 -37.77 1.14 -3.15
N ILE A 115 -38.04 0.07 -3.89
CA ILE A 115 -38.90 -1.06 -3.49
C ILE A 115 -38.25 -2.05 -2.50
N THR A 116 -36.98 -1.83 -2.15
CA THR A 116 -36.20 -2.70 -1.24
C THR A 116 -36.25 -2.20 0.21
N THR A 117 -35.85 -3.04 1.16
CA THR A 117 -35.82 -2.74 2.61
C THR A 117 -35.11 -1.42 2.94
N SER A 118 -35.58 -0.72 3.98
CA SER A 118 -35.01 0.57 4.41
C SER A 118 -33.68 0.43 5.16
N PHE A 119 -33.43 -0.73 5.77
CA PHE A 119 -32.27 -0.93 6.64
C PHE A 119 -31.20 -1.85 6.01
N PRO A 120 -29.89 -1.52 6.13
CA PRO A 120 -29.30 -0.21 6.47
C PRO A 120 -29.22 0.72 5.23
N SER A 121 -29.00 2.02 5.44
CA SER A 121 -28.86 2.98 4.33
C SER A 121 -27.55 2.80 3.55
N GLY A 122 -27.65 2.33 2.30
CA GLY A 122 -26.50 2.15 1.41
C GLY A 122 -25.76 3.45 1.10
N HIS A 123 -26.47 4.55 0.83
CA HIS A 123 -25.85 5.85 0.54
C HIS A 123 -25.08 6.41 1.73
N ALA A 124 -25.64 6.31 2.94
CA ALA A 124 -24.97 6.75 4.16
C ALA A 124 -23.70 5.92 4.44
N ALA A 125 -23.77 4.61 4.20
CA ALA A 125 -22.62 3.74 4.36
C ALA A 125 -21.52 4.00 3.34
N SER A 126 -21.86 4.16 2.06
CA SER A 126 -20.85 4.50 1.03
C SER A 126 -20.20 5.85 1.30
N ALA A 127 -20.99 6.85 1.75
CA ALA A 127 -20.48 8.17 2.14
C ALA A 127 -19.52 8.10 3.32
N ALA A 128 -19.91 7.42 4.40
CA ALA A 128 -19.08 7.25 5.59
C ALA A 128 -17.83 6.40 5.30
N ALA A 129 -17.95 5.34 4.50
CA ALA A 129 -16.82 4.50 4.13
C ALA A 129 -15.76 5.27 3.32
N PHE A 130 -16.18 6.05 2.33
CA PHE A 130 -15.27 6.86 1.51
C PHE A 130 -14.59 7.94 2.36
N ALA A 131 -15.38 8.74 3.09
CA ALA A 131 -14.85 9.84 3.90
C ALA A 131 -13.93 9.35 5.03
N THR A 132 -14.31 8.28 5.74
CA THR A 132 -13.47 7.68 6.78
C THR A 132 -12.20 7.08 6.17
N GLY A 133 -12.30 6.37 5.04
CA GLY A 133 -11.14 5.81 4.35
C GLY A 133 -10.13 6.87 3.91
N VAL A 134 -10.62 8.02 3.42
CA VAL A 134 -9.81 9.19 3.07
C VAL A 134 -9.18 9.80 4.32
N ALA A 135 -9.96 10.05 5.38
CA ALA A 135 -9.49 10.66 6.62
C ALA A 135 -8.39 9.85 7.32
N LEU A 136 -8.48 8.52 7.28
CA LEU A 136 -7.50 7.62 7.85
C LEU A 136 -6.12 7.70 7.15
N GLU A 137 -6.09 8.06 5.85
CA GLU A 137 -4.82 8.26 5.11
C GLU A 137 -4.37 9.72 5.13
N SER A 138 -5.30 10.68 5.05
CA SER A 138 -5.01 12.12 5.12
C SER A 138 -6.13 12.85 5.87
N PRO A 139 -5.87 13.29 7.12
CA PRO A 139 -6.86 14.03 7.91
C PRO A 139 -7.35 15.31 7.22
N ALA A 140 -6.46 16.03 6.52
CA ALA A 140 -6.80 17.26 5.81
C ALA A 140 -7.80 17.02 4.66
N TRP A 141 -7.54 16.01 3.81
CA TRP A 141 -8.49 15.63 2.76
C TRP A 141 -9.77 15.03 3.35
N GLY A 142 -9.67 14.30 4.47
CA GLY A 142 -10.82 13.79 5.20
C GLY A 142 -11.75 14.90 5.67
N ALA A 143 -11.18 15.96 6.25
CA ALA A 143 -11.92 17.15 6.68
C ALA A 143 -12.59 17.86 5.50
N ALA A 144 -11.95 17.91 4.32
CA ALA A 144 -12.54 18.47 3.11
C ALA A 144 -13.72 17.65 2.56
N VAL A 145 -13.66 16.31 2.66
CA VAL A 145 -14.70 15.40 2.14
C VAL A 145 -15.86 15.19 3.12
N ALA A 146 -15.62 15.33 4.43
CA ALA A 146 -16.61 15.06 5.48
C ALA A 146 -17.92 15.86 5.34
N PRO A 147 -17.92 17.18 5.00
CA PRO A 147 -19.16 17.93 4.78
C PRO A 147 -20.02 17.37 3.65
N VAL A 148 -19.39 16.90 2.56
CA VAL A 148 -20.10 16.28 1.43
C VAL A 148 -20.74 14.96 1.86
N ALA A 149 -20.00 14.11 2.58
CA ALA A 149 -20.51 12.85 3.11
C ALA A 149 -21.67 13.04 4.09
N PHE A 150 -21.54 14.02 4.99
CA PHE A 150 -22.62 14.40 5.90
C PHE A 150 -23.86 14.87 5.14
N SER A 151 -23.68 15.72 4.13
CA SER A 151 -24.79 16.24 3.31
C SER A 151 -25.52 15.13 2.54
N VAL A 152 -24.78 14.14 1.99
CA VAL A 152 -25.37 12.97 1.34
C VAL A 152 -26.15 12.12 2.34
N ALA A 153 -25.61 11.86 3.53
CA ALA A 153 -26.29 11.10 4.58
C ALA A 153 -27.58 11.80 5.03
N MET A 154 -27.49 13.12 5.31
CA MET A 154 -28.63 13.92 5.75
C MET A 154 -29.73 14.03 4.69
N SER A 155 -29.35 14.10 3.40
CA SER A 155 -30.33 14.13 2.30
C SER A 155 -31.28 12.93 2.31
N ARG A 156 -30.86 11.78 2.84
CA ARG A 156 -31.69 10.55 2.89
C ARG A 156 -32.79 10.62 3.94
N VAL A 157 -32.55 11.34 5.04
CA VAL A 157 -33.59 11.66 6.02
C VAL A 157 -34.50 12.73 5.44
N TYR A 158 -33.90 13.78 4.86
CA TYR A 158 -34.64 14.93 4.30
C TYR A 158 -35.60 14.57 3.16
N THR A 159 -35.22 13.65 2.27
CA THR A 159 -36.11 13.21 1.17
C THR A 159 -37.10 12.12 1.59
N GLY A 160 -37.19 11.78 2.88
CA GLY A 160 -38.22 10.88 3.41
C GLY A 160 -37.95 9.38 3.22
N VAL A 161 -36.77 9.00 2.76
CA VAL A 161 -36.51 7.63 2.27
C VAL A 161 -35.93 6.68 3.31
N HIS A 162 -35.40 7.22 4.40
CA HIS A 162 -34.79 6.48 5.51
C HIS A 162 -35.05 7.19 6.83
N PHE A 163 -35.15 6.42 7.91
CA PHE A 163 -35.13 6.97 9.25
C PHE A 163 -33.69 7.39 9.65
N PRO A 164 -33.53 8.34 10.59
CA PRO A 164 -32.21 8.70 11.13
C PRO A 164 -31.38 7.51 11.59
N SER A 165 -31.98 6.51 12.24
CA SER A 165 -31.27 5.30 12.67
C SER A 165 -30.77 4.44 11.50
N ASP A 166 -31.47 4.40 10.36
CA ASP A 166 -31.01 3.68 9.15
C ASP A 166 -29.74 4.34 8.60
N VAL A 167 -29.66 5.67 8.70
CA VAL A 167 -28.50 6.48 8.27
C VAL A 167 -27.33 6.29 9.24
N LEU A 168 -27.58 6.31 10.55
CA LEU A 168 -26.54 6.06 11.56
C LEU A 168 -25.99 4.64 11.46
N ALA A 169 -26.85 3.63 11.32
CA ALA A 169 -26.42 2.24 11.13
C ALA A 169 -25.62 2.06 9.83
N GLY A 170 -26.08 2.69 8.73
CA GLY A 170 -25.33 2.73 7.48
C GLY A 170 -23.94 3.36 7.67
N ALA A 171 -23.88 4.54 8.29
CA ALA A 171 -22.63 5.25 8.53
C ALA A 171 -21.65 4.44 9.41
N ALA A 172 -22.14 3.78 10.47
CA ALA A 172 -21.34 2.92 11.33
C ALA A 172 -20.76 1.72 10.57
N LEU A 173 -21.57 1.05 9.75
CA LEU A 173 -21.09 -0.05 8.88
C LEU A 173 -20.05 0.44 7.86
N GLY A 174 -20.28 1.62 7.27
CA GLY A 174 -19.35 2.24 6.33
C GLY A 174 -18.00 2.57 6.99
N ALA A 175 -18.02 3.21 8.16
CA ALA A 175 -16.82 3.51 8.93
C ALA A 175 -16.10 2.21 9.35
N GLY A 176 -16.84 1.20 9.80
CA GLY A 176 -16.30 -0.12 10.14
C GLY A 176 -15.58 -0.78 8.96
N ALA A 177 -16.13 -0.70 7.75
CA ALA A 177 -15.46 -1.17 6.52
C ALA A 177 -14.14 -0.42 6.28
N ALA A 178 -14.12 0.91 6.47
CA ALA A 178 -12.88 1.69 6.34
C ALA A 178 -11.82 1.31 7.39
N PHE A 179 -12.20 1.06 8.64
CA PHE A 179 -11.29 0.56 9.67
C PHE A 179 -10.78 -0.86 9.37
N LEU A 180 -11.62 -1.73 8.80
CA LEU A 180 -11.20 -3.05 8.34
C LEU A 180 -10.19 -2.93 7.19
N VAL A 181 -10.44 -2.05 6.21
CA VAL A 181 -9.47 -1.74 5.16
C VAL A 181 -8.16 -1.20 5.75
N ARG A 182 -8.22 -0.33 6.77
CA ARG A 182 -7.01 0.14 7.50
C ARG A 182 -6.26 -0.99 8.20
N ARG A 183 -6.95 -2.03 8.69
CA ARG A 183 -6.31 -3.22 9.28
C ARG A 183 -5.69 -4.12 8.20
N LEU A 184 -6.29 -4.21 7.01
CA LEU A 184 -5.79 -5.01 5.88
C LEU A 184 -4.69 -4.28 5.08
N VAL A 185 -4.73 -2.96 5.06
CA VAL A 185 -3.78 -2.07 4.41
C VAL A 185 -3.43 -0.99 5.44
N PRO A 186 -2.28 -1.06 6.14
CA PRO A 186 -1.89 -0.07 7.14
C PRO A 186 -1.77 1.35 6.58
N THR A 187 -2.06 2.35 7.41
CA THR A 187 -1.86 3.78 7.06
C THR A 187 -0.41 4.20 7.33
N ARG A 188 0.10 5.22 6.63
CA ARG A 188 1.50 5.68 6.79
C ARG A 188 1.84 6.07 8.24
N SER A 189 0.87 6.56 9.01
CA SER A 189 1.05 6.92 10.42
C SER A 189 1.20 5.71 11.34
N GLN A 190 0.73 4.53 10.94
CA GLN A 190 0.88 3.28 11.69
C GLN A 190 2.19 2.56 11.37
N ILE A 191 2.91 3.00 10.34
CA ILE A 191 4.27 2.54 10.09
C ILE A 191 5.14 3.25 11.14
N ARG A 192 5.31 2.59 12.29
CA ARG A 192 6.29 2.99 13.31
C ARG A 192 7.61 3.20 12.57
N ARG A 193 8.10 4.43 12.57
CA ARG A 193 9.46 4.71 12.12
C ARG A 193 10.37 4.12 13.20
N PRO A 194 11.26 3.19 12.85
CA PRO A 194 12.16 2.58 13.81
C PRO A 194 13.09 3.69 14.33
N ALA A 195 13.37 3.67 15.62
CA ALA A 195 14.42 4.47 16.24
C ALA A 195 15.74 3.86 15.77
N ARG A 196 16.31 4.41 14.70
CA ARG A 196 17.55 3.90 14.09
C ARG A 196 18.75 4.57 14.76
N PRO A 197 19.95 3.95 14.75
CA PRO A 197 21.16 4.68 15.06
C PRO A 197 21.28 5.84 14.06
N ARG A 198 21.17 7.05 14.57
CA ARG A 198 21.47 8.25 13.80
C ARG A 198 22.94 8.16 13.41
N ALA A 199 23.22 8.42 12.14
CA ALA A 199 24.58 8.51 11.67
C ALA A 199 24.96 9.99 11.60
N ALA A 200 26.13 10.34 12.12
CA ALA A 200 26.73 11.64 11.85
C ALA A 200 27.22 11.66 10.40
N VAL A 201 26.67 12.54 9.58
CA VAL A 201 27.08 12.75 8.19
C VAL A 201 27.24 14.25 7.93
N PRO A 202 27.99 14.62 6.87
CA PRO A 202 28.08 16.01 6.44
C PRO A 202 26.73 16.68 6.19
N ALA A 203 26.48 17.83 6.81
CA ALA A 203 25.42 18.73 6.33
C ALA A 203 25.93 19.47 5.09
N LEU A 204 25.19 19.42 3.98
CA LEU A 204 25.54 20.09 2.72
C LEU A 204 24.45 21.11 2.36
N PRO A 205 24.46 22.35 2.90
CA PRO A 205 23.33 23.27 2.80
C PRO A 205 22.89 23.62 1.38
N GLU A 206 23.88 23.78 0.50
CA GLU A 206 23.72 24.05 -0.93
C GLU A 206 24.09 22.85 -1.81
N GLY A 207 24.46 21.70 -1.22
CA GLY A 207 24.84 20.49 -1.96
C GLY A 207 26.32 20.36 -2.34
N ASP A 208 27.20 21.23 -1.84
CA ASP A 208 28.64 21.17 -2.16
C ASP A 208 29.27 19.84 -1.72
N GLY A 209 29.89 19.11 -2.65
CA GLY A 209 30.42 17.76 -2.43
C GLY A 209 29.41 16.61 -2.55
N LEU A 210 28.15 16.88 -2.92
CA LEU A 210 27.18 15.87 -3.37
C LEU A 210 27.35 15.65 -4.88
N VAL A 211 27.58 14.41 -5.30
CA VAL A 211 27.60 14.03 -6.73
C VAL A 211 26.49 13.02 -6.98
N VAL A 212 25.48 13.40 -7.76
CA VAL A 212 24.30 12.58 -8.04
C VAL A 212 24.40 11.96 -9.43
N VAL A 213 24.43 10.63 -9.49
CA VAL A 213 24.32 9.90 -10.76
C VAL A 213 22.85 9.58 -11.05
N ALA A 214 22.35 10.02 -12.19
CA ALA A 214 20.97 9.88 -12.60
C ALA A 214 20.84 9.04 -13.87
N ASN A 215 20.05 7.97 -13.79
CA ASN A 215 19.73 7.12 -14.93
C ASN A 215 18.64 7.79 -15.80
N ARG A 216 19.00 8.18 -17.04
CA ARG A 216 18.07 8.86 -17.98
C ARG A 216 16.84 8.03 -18.36
N ALA A 217 16.96 6.70 -18.43
CA ALA A 217 15.84 5.83 -18.81
C ALA A 217 14.74 5.74 -17.75
N SER A 218 15.00 6.21 -16.52
CA SER A 218 14.04 6.17 -15.41
C SER A 218 13.08 7.37 -15.37
N GLY A 219 13.08 8.28 -16.35
CA GLY A 219 12.19 9.47 -16.29
C GLY A 219 12.53 10.41 -15.13
N THR A 220 13.82 10.53 -14.83
CA THR A 220 14.39 11.19 -13.65
C THR A 220 14.63 12.68 -13.83
N ALA A 221 14.59 13.18 -15.06
CA ALA A 221 15.01 14.54 -15.43
C ALA A 221 14.31 15.65 -14.60
N ASP A 222 12.99 15.57 -14.41
CA ASP A 222 12.27 16.58 -13.61
C ASP A 222 12.68 16.57 -12.14
N ARG A 223 12.93 15.39 -11.57
CA ARG A 223 13.30 15.25 -10.16
C ARG A 223 14.73 15.71 -9.91
N VAL A 224 15.62 15.41 -10.85
CA VAL A 224 17.03 15.79 -10.81
C VAL A 224 17.16 17.31 -10.95
N ARG A 225 16.42 17.92 -11.89
CA ARG A 225 16.31 19.39 -11.98
C ARG A 225 15.80 20.02 -10.69
N ALA A 226 14.69 19.52 -10.15
CA ALA A 226 14.13 20.05 -8.92
C ALA A 226 15.03 19.83 -7.69
N LEU A 227 15.86 18.77 -7.69
CA LEU A 227 16.91 18.58 -6.68
C LEU A 227 18.02 19.63 -6.84
N HIS A 228 18.46 19.91 -8.07
CA HIS A 228 19.45 20.96 -8.37
C HIS A 228 18.97 22.34 -7.91
N ASP A 229 17.71 22.67 -8.19
CA ASP A 229 17.11 23.94 -7.75
C ASP A 229 17.13 24.08 -6.21
N ALA A 230 16.98 22.96 -5.50
CA ALA A 230 17.04 22.92 -4.04
C ALA A 230 18.48 22.87 -3.49
N LEU A 231 19.43 22.32 -4.23
CA LEU A 231 20.85 22.16 -3.87
C LEU A 231 21.75 22.61 -5.05
N PRO A 232 21.92 23.92 -5.26
CA PRO A 232 22.54 24.46 -6.49
C PRO A 232 24.00 24.08 -6.72
N ARG A 233 24.73 23.69 -5.67
CA ARG A 233 26.13 23.23 -5.76
C ARG A 233 26.27 21.72 -5.88
N ALA A 234 25.17 20.97 -5.93
CA ALA A 234 25.22 19.54 -6.19
C ALA A 234 25.62 19.29 -7.65
N GLU A 235 26.62 18.42 -7.84
CA GLU A 235 27.01 17.95 -9.16
C GLU A 235 26.05 16.86 -9.63
N ILE A 236 25.57 16.96 -10.87
CA ILE A 236 24.63 16.02 -11.46
C ILE A 236 25.23 15.40 -12.71
N VAL A 237 25.30 14.08 -12.71
CA VAL A 237 25.78 13.28 -13.84
C VAL A 237 24.61 12.45 -14.36
N GLU A 238 24.09 12.84 -15.52
CA GLU A 238 23.07 12.04 -16.21
C GLU A 238 23.72 11.11 -17.23
N CYS A 239 23.42 9.82 -17.14
CA CYS A 239 24.03 8.80 -18.01
C CYS A 239 23.00 7.80 -18.55
N ALA A 240 23.42 7.03 -19.55
CA ALA A 240 22.65 5.90 -20.04
C ALA A 240 22.66 4.75 -19.00
N PRO A 241 21.65 3.84 -19.01
CA PRO A 241 21.59 2.71 -18.08
C PRO A 241 22.86 1.87 -18.01
N GLU A 242 23.52 1.68 -19.15
CA GLU A 242 24.72 0.86 -19.31
C GLU A 242 25.96 1.51 -18.68
N GLU A 243 25.97 2.84 -18.58
CA GLU A 243 27.08 3.65 -18.07
C GLU A 243 26.96 3.92 -16.56
N VAL A 244 25.82 3.58 -15.94
CA VAL A 244 25.54 3.87 -14.52
C VAL A 244 26.65 3.36 -13.60
N GLY A 245 27.16 2.15 -13.84
CA GLY A 245 28.22 1.57 -13.02
C GLY A 245 29.50 2.41 -13.06
N ASP A 246 29.97 2.75 -14.26
CA ASP A 246 31.19 3.52 -14.48
C ASP A 246 31.06 4.96 -13.94
N GLU A 247 29.91 5.59 -14.13
CA GLU A 247 29.67 6.94 -13.61
C GLU A 247 29.55 6.98 -12.08
N LEU A 248 28.99 5.93 -11.45
CA LEU A 248 29.01 5.80 -9.99
C LEU A 248 30.42 5.69 -9.45
N GLU A 249 31.31 4.95 -10.10
CA GLU A 249 32.72 4.83 -9.70
C GLU A 249 33.45 6.17 -9.81
N LYS A 250 33.30 6.85 -10.95
CA LYS A 250 33.88 8.18 -11.17
C LYS A 250 33.36 9.17 -10.12
N ALA A 251 32.06 9.15 -9.86
CA ALA A 251 31.43 10.01 -8.86
C ALA A 251 31.99 9.74 -7.46
N ALA A 252 32.07 8.47 -7.05
CA ALA A 252 32.58 8.08 -5.74
C ALA A 252 34.04 8.51 -5.49
N ALA A 253 34.88 8.58 -6.53
CA ALA A 253 36.26 9.02 -6.40
C ALA A 253 36.42 10.49 -5.97
N ARG A 254 35.41 11.35 -6.21
CA ARG A 254 35.46 12.80 -5.91
C ARG A 254 34.37 13.27 -4.95
N ALA A 255 33.33 12.46 -4.73
CA ALA A 255 32.20 12.84 -3.91
C ALA A 255 32.52 12.75 -2.41
N ARG A 256 32.03 13.73 -1.65
CA ARG A 256 31.91 13.60 -0.18
C ARG A 256 30.66 12.80 0.19
N VAL A 257 29.62 12.89 -0.64
CA VAL A 257 28.38 12.14 -0.54
C VAL A 257 28.01 11.63 -1.93
N LEU A 258 27.83 10.31 -2.06
CA LEU A 258 27.37 9.72 -3.31
C LEU A 258 25.84 9.84 -3.39
N GLY A 259 25.34 10.41 -4.47
CA GLY A 259 23.92 10.51 -4.76
C GLY A 259 23.51 9.60 -5.93
N VAL A 260 22.29 9.10 -5.89
CA VAL A 260 21.71 8.32 -6.99
C VAL A 260 20.26 8.69 -7.25
N CYS A 261 19.89 8.81 -8.53
CA CYS A 261 18.51 8.92 -8.97
C CYS A 261 18.15 7.82 -9.97
N GLY A 262 17.28 6.89 -9.58
CA GLY A 262 16.91 5.75 -10.41
C GLY A 262 15.96 4.76 -9.73
N GLY A 263 15.77 3.60 -10.34
CA GLY A 263 15.02 2.48 -9.76
C GLY A 263 15.84 1.67 -8.75
N ASP A 264 15.25 0.61 -8.20
CA ASP A 264 15.89 -0.21 -7.15
C ASP A 264 17.24 -0.83 -7.59
N GLY A 265 17.39 -1.24 -8.86
CA GLY A 265 18.67 -1.75 -9.39
C GLY A 265 19.77 -0.69 -9.46
N THR A 266 19.46 0.52 -9.94
CA THR A 266 20.40 1.67 -9.95
C THR A 266 20.80 2.04 -8.51
N VAL A 267 19.86 2.01 -7.57
CA VAL A 267 20.12 2.27 -6.15
C VAL A 267 20.99 1.18 -5.53
N ASN A 268 20.78 -0.09 -5.90
CA ASN A 268 21.62 -1.20 -5.47
C ASN A 268 23.07 -1.03 -5.94
N ALA A 269 23.27 -0.71 -7.22
CA ALA A 269 24.60 -0.44 -7.77
C ALA A 269 25.30 0.70 -7.01
N ALA A 270 24.58 1.81 -6.76
CA ALA A 270 25.12 2.92 -5.98
C ALA A 270 25.47 2.54 -4.54
N ALA A 271 24.69 1.68 -3.89
CA ALA A 271 25.01 1.21 -2.55
C ALA A 271 26.24 0.29 -2.50
N VAL A 272 26.45 -0.54 -3.52
CA VAL A 272 27.68 -1.34 -3.65
C VAL A 272 28.90 -0.42 -3.75
N VAL A 273 28.84 0.60 -4.60
CA VAL A 273 29.92 1.59 -4.75
C VAL A 273 30.13 2.37 -3.46
N ALA A 274 29.06 2.89 -2.84
CA ALA A 274 29.11 3.64 -1.60
C ALA A 274 29.77 2.83 -0.46
N LEU A 275 29.40 1.55 -0.30
CA LEU A 275 29.99 0.67 0.72
C LEU A 275 31.50 0.46 0.50
N ARG A 276 31.92 0.26 -0.74
CA ARG A 276 33.33 0.04 -1.06
C ARG A 276 34.19 1.28 -0.82
N HIS A 277 33.65 2.47 -1.11
CA HIS A 277 34.35 3.75 -0.91
C HIS A 277 34.10 4.38 0.48
N GLY A 278 33.27 3.76 1.32
CA GLY A 278 32.95 4.29 2.66
C GLY A 278 32.13 5.59 2.65
N LEU A 279 31.35 5.84 1.59
CA LEU A 279 30.60 7.08 1.41
C LEU A 279 29.16 6.99 1.94
N PRO A 280 28.63 8.06 2.55
CA PRO A 280 27.20 8.20 2.77
C PRO A 280 26.45 8.25 1.43
N LEU A 281 25.27 7.64 1.39
CA LEU A 281 24.44 7.55 0.18
C LEU A 281 23.17 8.41 0.27
N ALA A 282 22.93 9.24 -0.74
CA ALA A 282 21.71 10.01 -0.94
C ALA A 282 20.86 9.40 -2.06
N VAL A 283 19.61 9.02 -1.77
CA VAL A 283 18.76 8.26 -2.71
C VAL A 283 17.53 9.06 -3.12
N LEU A 284 17.40 9.36 -4.41
CA LEU A 284 16.23 10.00 -5.01
C LEU A 284 15.43 8.96 -5.82
N PRO A 285 14.14 8.71 -5.50
CA PRO A 285 13.32 7.77 -6.26
C PRO A 285 13.16 8.19 -7.73
N GLY A 286 13.62 7.34 -8.65
CA GLY A 286 13.52 7.54 -10.10
C GLY A 286 12.74 6.46 -10.84
N GLY A 287 12.68 5.23 -10.35
CA GLY A 287 12.04 4.11 -11.06
C GLY A 287 10.55 3.90 -10.74
N THR A 288 10.04 2.72 -11.14
CA THR A 288 8.62 2.36 -10.99
C THR A 288 8.24 1.99 -9.55
N LEU A 289 9.10 1.23 -8.85
CA LEU A 289 8.80 0.63 -7.56
C LEU A 289 9.44 1.38 -6.38
N ASN A 290 10.72 1.76 -6.49
CA ASN A 290 11.47 2.58 -5.53
C ASN A 290 11.33 2.11 -4.08
N HIS A 291 11.36 0.80 -3.85
CA HIS A 291 11.10 0.22 -2.55
C HIS A 291 12.06 0.77 -1.49
N PHE A 292 13.35 0.84 -1.81
CA PHE A 292 14.36 1.30 -0.85
C PHE A 292 14.17 2.77 -0.46
N ALA A 293 14.00 3.66 -1.45
CA ALA A 293 13.78 5.09 -1.20
C ALA A 293 12.52 5.34 -0.35
N TYR A 294 11.43 4.62 -0.63
CA TYR A 294 10.20 4.74 0.15
C TYR A 294 10.30 4.17 1.56
N ASP A 295 11.14 3.15 1.80
CA ASP A 295 11.45 2.62 3.13
C ASP A 295 12.36 3.57 3.94
N LEU A 296 13.20 4.36 3.27
CA LEU A 296 13.89 5.51 3.89
C LEU A 296 12.89 6.62 4.26
N GLY A 297 11.81 6.74 3.49
CA GLY A 297 10.80 7.77 3.64
C GLY A 297 11.03 8.99 2.75
N VAL A 298 11.88 8.84 1.73
CA VAL A 298 12.15 9.81 0.67
C VAL A 298 11.21 9.50 -0.51
N GLU A 299 10.20 10.34 -0.71
CA GLU A 299 9.22 10.23 -1.81
C GLU A 299 9.50 11.25 -2.95
N ASP A 300 10.21 12.32 -2.62
CA ASP A 300 10.49 13.45 -3.50
C ASP A 300 11.85 14.12 -3.19
N GLU A 301 12.27 15.00 -4.08
CA GLU A 301 13.49 15.78 -4.02
C GLU A 301 13.54 16.71 -2.80
N ARG A 302 12.40 17.24 -2.36
CA ARG A 302 12.33 18.17 -1.22
C ARG A 302 12.74 17.46 0.07
N GLN A 303 12.26 16.23 0.23
CA GLN A 303 12.59 15.39 1.37
C GLN A 303 14.07 14.98 1.38
N LEU A 304 14.63 14.68 0.21
CA LEU A 304 16.06 14.38 0.10
C LEU A 304 16.91 15.63 0.37
N ALA A 305 16.57 16.75 -0.25
CA ALA A 305 17.28 18.02 -0.10
C ALA A 305 17.28 18.49 1.36
N GLN A 306 16.16 18.34 2.08
CA GLN A 306 16.10 18.61 3.51
C GLN A 306 17.09 17.74 4.29
N ALA A 307 17.10 16.43 4.04
CA ALA A 307 17.99 15.52 4.74
C ALA A 307 19.46 15.85 4.49
N VAL A 308 19.82 16.14 3.24
CA VAL A 308 21.17 16.53 2.84
C VAL A 308 21.58 17.87 3.47
N ARG A 309 20.70 18.87 3.42
CA ARG A 309 20.95 20.22 3.96
C ARG A 309 21.28 20.20 5.45
N TYR A 310 20.64 19.33 6.21
CA TYR A 310 20.79 19.26 7.67
C TYR A 310 21.65 18.08 8.15
N GLY A 311 22.23 17.28 7.24
CA GLY A 311 23.06 16.14 7.64
C GLY A 311 22.26 15.03 8.33
N GLU A 312 20.99 14.85 7.95
CA GLU A 312 20.10 13.87 8.55
C GLU A 312 20.30 12.49 7.90
N ALA A 313 20.89 11.56 8.64
CA ALA A 313 21.13 10.21 8.16
C ALA A 313 20.91 9.13 9.22
N VAL A 314 20.78 7.90 8.74
CA VAL A 314 20.67 6.68 9.53
C VAL A 314 21.58 5.61 8.97
N ARG A 315 21.98 4.65 9.80
CA ARG A 315 22.58 3.41 9.32
C ARG A 315 21.49 2.41 8.97
N VAL A 316 21.73 1.63 7.92
CA VAL A 316 20.85 0.55 7.47
C VAL A 316 21.66 -0.70 7.16
N ASP A 317 21.01 -1.83 7.26
CA ASP A 317 21.58 -3.11 6.93
C ASP A 317 21.64 -3.33 5.43
N ALA A 318 22.61 -4.12 5.01
CA ALA A 318 22.66 -4.73 3.70
C ALA A 318 22.76 -6.25 3.84
N VAL A 319 22.56 -6.99 2.75
CA VAL A 319 22.77 -8.43 2.74
C VAL A 319 23.76 -8.77 1.64
N ARG A 320 24.80 -9.50 2.03
CA ARG A 320 25.77 -10.07 1.09
C ARG A 320 25.37 -11.49 0.75
N PHE A 321 25.39 -11.81 -0.53
CA PHE A 321 25.31 -13.19 -0.99
C PHE A 321 26.64 -13.58 -1.64
N THR A 322 27.08 -14.81 -1.37
CA THR A 322 28.33 -15.37 -1.88
C THR A 322 28.06 -16.78 -2.39
N THR A 323 28.48 -17.05 -3.63
CA THR A 323 28.61 -18.37 -4.25
C THR A 323 30.07 -18.59 -4.63
N PRO A 324 30.47 -19.82 -5.04
CA PRO A 324 31.83 -20.06 -5.53
C PRO A 324 32.22 -19.18 -6.72
N GLU A 325 31.26 -18.82 -7.58
CA GLU A 325 31.49 -18.09 -8.83
C GLU A 325 31.15 -16.60 -8.74
N THR A 326 30.28 -16.20 -7.81
CA THR A 326 29.74 -14.84 -7.77
C THR A 326 29.61 -14.32 -6.34
N ARG A 327 29.76 -13.00 -6.19
CA ARG A 327 29.46 -12.30 -4.94
C ARG A 327 28.68 -11.05 -5.27
N GLY A 328 27.65 -10.76 -4.48
CA GLY A 328 26.87 -9.55 -4.64
C GLY A 328 26.22 -9.09 -3.34
N LEU A 329 25.46 -8.01 -3.45
CA LEU A 329 24.79 -7.36 -2.34
C LEU A 329 23.37 -7.00 -2.74
N PHE A 330 22.43 -7.10 -1.80
CA PHE A 330 21.08 -6.59 -1.97
C PHE A 330 20.60 -5.82 -0.76
N LEU A 331 19.78 -4.82 -1.03
CA LEU A 331 19.17 -3.89 -0.10
C LEU A 331 17.72 -4.24 0.18
N ASN A 332 16.95 -4.84 -0.74
CA ASN A 332 15.54 -5.15 -0.52
C ASN A 332 15.30 -6.65 -0.40
N THR A 333 15.39 -7.36 -1.51
CA THR A 333 14.92 -8.76 -1.58
C THR A 333 15.73 -9.58 -2.56
N LEU A 334 15.92 -10.84 -2.21
CA LEU A 334 16.49 -11.88 -3.05
C LEU A 334 15.49 -13.04 -3.16
N SER A 335 15.45 -13.69 -4.32
CA SER A 335 14.54 -14.80 -4.58
C SER A 335 15.13 -15.86 -5.50
N LEU A 336 14.79 -17.11 -5.22
CA LEU A 336 15.11 -18.29 -6.03
C LEU A 336 13.81 -19.03 -6.39
N GLY A 337 13.82 -19.69 -7.55
CA GLY A 337 12.68 -20.46 -8.05
C GLY A 337 11.77 -19.61 -8.94
N VAL A 338 10.45 -19.72 -8.77
CA VAL A 338 9.47 -19.19 -9.73
C VAL A 338 9.26 -17.67 -9.65
N TYR A 339 9.73 -16.99 -8.60
CA TYR A 339 9.52 -15.54 -8.44
C TYR A 339 9.98 -14.66 -9.61
N PRO A 340 11.19 -14.84 -10.18
CA PRO A 340 11.65 -14.01 -11.29
C PRO A 340 10.75 -14.16 -12.52
N GLU A 341 10.24 -15.37 -12.77
CA GLU A 341 9.27 -15.63 -13.83
C GLU A 341 7.92 -14.97 -13.54
N LEU A 342 7.45 -14.98 -12.29
CA LEU A 342 6.24 -14.28 -11.87
C LEU A 342 6.36 -12.76 -12.09
N VAL A 343 7.50 -12.17 -11.74
CA VAL A 343 7.77 -10.75 -11.93
C VAL A 343 7.84 -10.41 -13.43
N ARG A 344 8.58 -11.19 -14.23
CA ARG A 344 8.65 -11.01 -15.70
C ARG A 344 7.27 -11.16 -16.37
N ALA A 345 6.49 -12.15 -15.96
CA ALA A 345 5.15 -12.37 -16.45
C ALA A 345 4.18 -11.25 -16.01
N ARG A 346 4.36 -10.69 -14.80
CA ARG A 346 3.59 -9.52 -14.36
C ARG A 346 3.95 -8.31 -15.20
N ASP A 347 5.23 -8.00 -15.36
CA ASP A 347 5.66 -6.75 -15.99
C ASP A 347 5.25 -6.69 -17.47
N SER A 348 5.32 -7.82 -18.19
CA SER A 348 4.84 -7.93 -19.58
C SER A 348 3.34 -7.66 -19.75
N TRP A 349 2.52 -7.92 -18.72
CA TRP A 349 1.06 -7.70 -18.76
C TRP A 349 0.63 -6.43 -18.02
N SER A 350 1.49 -5.89 -17.15
CA SER A 350 1.19 -4.77 -16.27
C SER A 350 0.75 -3.51 -17.03
N ASN A 351 1.34 -3.28 -18.21
CA ASN A 351 1.01 -2.17 -19.10
C ASN A 351 -0.36 -2.29 -19.76
N ARG A 352 -0.96 -3.49 -19.82
CA ARG A 352 -2.24 -3.75 -20.50
C ARG A 352 -3.42 -3.90 -19.55
N ILE A 353 -3.21 -4.51 -18.38
CA ILE A 353 -4.31 -4.89 -17.47
C ILE A 353 -4.09 -4.45 -16.02
N GLY A 354 -3.03 -3.70 -15.74
CA GLY A 354 -2.67 -3.26 -14.38
C GLY A 354 -1.96 -4.35 -13.56
N GLY A 355 -1.20 -3.92 -12.54
CA GLY A 355 -0.25 -4.79 -11.83
C GLY A 355 -0.88 -5.96 -11.05
N TRP A 356 -2.08 -5.79 -10.48
CA TRP A 356 -2.74 -6.84 -9.70
C TRP A 356 -3.32 -7.97 -10.58
N PRO A 357 -4.11 -7.69 -11.64
CA PRO A 357 -4.54 -8.72 -12.58
C PRO A 357 -3.38 -9.40 -13.31
N ALA A 358 -2.34 -8.64 -13.68
CA ALA A 358 -1.12 -9.16 -14.29
C ALA A 358 -0.38 -10.17 -13.38
N GLY A 359 -0.33 -9.91 -12.07
CA GLY A 359 0.29 -10.83 -11.11
C GLY A 359 -0.45 -12.17 -11.01
N VAL A 360 -1.79 -12.15 -11.05
CA VAL A 360 -2.61 -13.37 -10.99
C VAL A 360 -2.45 -14.20 -12.27
N LEU A 361 -2.50 -13.57 -13.45
CA LEU A 361 -2.30 -14.27 -14.73
C LEU A 361 -0.87 -14.78 -14.90
N GLY A 362 0.12 -14.00 -14.47
CA GLY A 362 1.52 -14.42 -14.45
C GLY A 362 1.71 -15.68 -13.60
N ALA A 363 1.13 -15.70 -12.40
CA ALA A 363 1.10 -16.90 -11.55
C ALA A 363 0.46 -18.09 -12.26
N LEU A 364 -0.74 -17.93 -12.83
CA LEU A 364 -1.44 -19.01 -13.51
C LEU A 364 -0.65 -19.59 -14.69
N ARG A 365 0.07 -18.75 -15.44
CA ARG A 365 0.87 -19.17 -16.60
C ARG A 365 2.09 -19.97 -16.18
N VAL A 366 2.85 -19.51 -15.19
CA VAL A 366 4.04 -20.24 -14.74
C VAL A 366 3.64 -21.58 -14.09
N LEU A 367 2.50 -21.61 -13.40
CA LEU A 367 1.92 -22.85 -12.86
C LEU A 367 1.56 -23.87 -13.94
N ARG A 368 1.02 -23.42 -15.09
CA ARG A 368 0.69 -24.30 -16.22
C ARG A 368 1.91 -24.78 -17.00
N ALA A 369 3.04 -24.09 -16.90
CA ALA A 369 4.28 -24.47 -17.57
C ALA A 369 4.98 -25.70 -16.95
N GLY A 370 4.50 -26.20 -15.79
CA GLY A 370 4.92 -27.50 -15.26
C GLY A 370 6.36 -27.59 -14.76
N ARG A 371 7.05 -26.47 -14.53
CA ARG A 371 8.44 -26.48 -14.04
C ARG A 371 8.51 -27.00 -12.60
N HIS A 372 9.33 -28.05 -12.42
CA HIS A 372 9.52 -28.79 -11.18
C HIS A 372 10.06 -27.90 -10.04
N PRO A 373 9.79 -28.26 -8.77
CA PRO A 373 10.37 -27.57 -7.62
C PRO A 373 11.91 -27.61 -7.68
N LEU A 374 12.55 -26.50 -7.31
CA LEU A 374 13.98 -26.39 -7.09
C LEU A 374 14.36 -27.28 -5.90
N GLU A 375 15.21 -28.26 -6.13
CA GLU A 375 15.81 -29.02 -5.02
C GLU A 375 16.87 -28.16 -4.35
N VAL A 376 16.65 -27.83 -3.07
CA VAL A 376 17.63 -27.12 -2.24
C VAL A 376 17.76 -27.85 -0.92
N GLU A 377 18.98 -27.97 -0.43
CA GLU A 377 19.26 -28.46 0.90
C GLU A 377 19.27 -27.30 1.90
N LEU A 378 18.36 -27.37 2.88
CA LEU A 378 18.16 -26.39 3.93
C LEU A 378 18.36 -27.06 5.28
N GLY A 379 19.39 -26.67 6.02
CA GLY A 379 19.68 -27.25 7.34
C GLY A 379 20.02 -28.74 7.30
N GLY A 380 20.63 -29.23 6.21
CA GLY A 380 21.03 -30.63 6.05
C GLY A 380 19.96 -31.55 5.45
N GLU A 381 18.76 -31.04 5.17
CA GLU A 381 17.70 -31.82 4.52
C GLU A 381 17.41 -31.30 3.11
N ARG A 382 17.38 -32.20 2.13
CA ARG A 382 16.93 -31.89 0.76
C ARG A 382 15.42 -31.66 0.75
N ARG A 383 15.00 -30.51 0.24
CA ARG A 383 13.59 -30.12 0.17
C ARG A 383 13.24 -29.57 -1.22
N PRO A 384 12.13 -30.03 -1.83
CA PRO A 384 11.59 -29.43 -3.04
C PRO A 384 11.01 -28.05 -2.70
N LEU A 385 11.63 -26.99 -3.22
CA LEU A 385 11.21 -25.60 -3.04
C LEU A 385 10.65 -25.05 -4.34
N TRP A 386 9.44 -24.51 -4.30
CA TRP A 386 8.87 -23.81 -5.44
C TRP A 386 9.29 -22.33 -5.47
N LEU A 387 9.45 -21.76 -4.27
CA LEU A 387 9.87 -20.39 -4.05
C LEU A 387 10.69 -20.31 -2.77
N LEU A 388 11.86 -19.69 -2.85
CA LEU A 388 12.57 -19.12 -1.72
C LEU A 388 12.59 -17.60 -1.88
N PHE A 389 12.17 -16.90 -0.85
CA PHE A 389 12.23 -15.44 -0.75
C PHE A 389 13.05 -15.08 0.49
N VAL A 390 13.98 -14.14 0.34
CA VAL A 390 14.81 -13.64 1.42
C VAL A 390 14.74 -12.11 1.41
N GLY A 391 14.16 -11.54 2.45
CA GLY A 391 14.08 -10.09 2.65
C GLY A 391 15.24 -9.57 3.50
N ASN A 392 15.78 -8.40 3.14
CA ASN A 392 16.69 -7.63 4.00
C ASN A 392 15.87 -6.89 5.06
N GLY A 393 15.66 -7.53 6.20
CA GLY A 393 14.79 -7.08 7.28
C GLY A 393 13.41 -7.75 7.27
N VAL A 394 12.68 -7.62 8.37
CA VAL A 394 11.40 -8.33 8.58
C VAL A 394 10.26 -7.68 7.79
N TYR A 395 9.63 -8.44 6.89
CA TYR A 395 8.48 -8.01 6.09
C TYR A 395 7.17 -8.38 6.81
N HIS A 396 6.37 -7.40 7.25
CA HIS A 396 5.14 -7.73 8.00
C HIS A 396 3.98 -8.28 7.15
N ARG A 397 4.04 -8.23 5.80
CA ARG A 397 3.04 -8.83 4.92
C ARG A 397 3.68 -9.37 3.65
N MET A 398 3.19 -10.52 3.19
CA MET A 398 3.41 -10.96 1.82
C MET A 398 2.10 -10.77 1.05
N GLY A 399 2.12 -9.89 0.05
CA GLY A 399 1.14 -9.90 -1.04
C GLY A 399 1.88 -10.19 -2.36
N LEU A 400 1.23 -9.99 -3.51
CA LEU A 400 1.90 -9.98 -4.81
C LEU A 400 3.00 -8.88 -4.92
N THR A 401 3.08 -8.00 -3.94
CA THR A 401 4.21 -7.10 -3.66
C THR A 401 4.67 -7.31 -2.21
N PRO A 402 5.98 -7.36 -1.94
CA PRO A 402 6.49 -7.40 -0.58
C PRO A 402 5.94 -6.21 0.24
N GLY A 403 5.52 -6.46 1.48
CA GLY A 403 5.11 -5.39 2.38
C GLY A 403 6.25 -4.40 2.67
N ARG A 404 5.94 -3.26 3.29
CA ARG A 404 6.99 -2.32 3.72
C ARG A 404 7.77 -2.88 4.91
N ARG A 405 9.06 -2.57 4.97
CA ARG A 405 9.90 -2.84 6.14
C ARG A 405 9.66 -1.79 7.20
N THR A 406 9.41 -2.23 8.42
CA THR A 406 9.31 -1.34 9.57
C THR A 406 10.71 -1.01 10.08
N ASP A 407 11.66 -1.92 10.01
CA ASP A 407 13.06 -1.65 10.34
C ASP A 407 14.01 -1.99 9.19
N LEU A 408 14.99 -1.11 8.96
CA LEU A 408 16.06 -1.33 7.99
C LEU A 408 17.38 -1.72 8.68
N ALA A 409 17.42 -1.72 10.02
CA ALA A 409 18.59 -2.03 10.84
C ALA A 409 18.27 -3.12 11.90
N ASP A 410 17.43 -4.11 11.56
CA ASP A 410 17.00 -5.15 12.50
C ASP A 410 17.99 -6.30 12.67
N GLY A 411 19.05 -6.37 11.85
CA GLY A 411 20.01 -7.47 11.91
C GLY A 411 19.45 -8.82 11.44
N LEU A 412 18.26 -8.86 10.83
CA LEU A 412 17.58 -10.10 10.45
C LEU A 412 17.34 -10.20 8.93
N LEU A 413 17.41 -11.44 8.44
CA LEU A 413 16.91 -11.89 7.14
C LEU A 413 15.52 -12.49 7.35
N ASP A 414 14.55 -12.08 6.53
CA ASP A 414 13.22 -12.69 6.51
C ASP A 414 13.17 -13.78 5.44
N VAL A 415 13.37 -15.02 5.86
CA VAL A 415 13.46 -16.19 4.97
C VAL A 415 12.09 -16.85 4.89
N ARG A 416 11.55 -16.95 3.67
CA ARG A 416 10.23 -17.52 3.40
C ARG A 416 10.30 -18.56 2.31
N VAL A 417 9.68 -19.69 2.57
CA VAL A 417 9.74 -20.86 1.69
C VAL A 417 8.33 -21.33 1.35
N VAL A 418 8.09 -21.59 0.07
CA VAL A 418 6.92 -22.33 -0.41
C VAL A 418 7.39 -23.71 -0.89
N HIS A 419 6.96 -24.75 -0.18
CA HIS A 419 7.33 -26.12 -0.49
C HIS A 419 6.57 -26.64 -1.74
N GLY A 420 7.25 -27.44 -2.55
CA GLY A 420 6.75 -27.99 -3.82
C GLY A 420 5.68 -29.09 -3.70
N ASN A 421 5.42 -29.61 -2.50
CA ASN A 421 4.49 -30.72 -2.31
C ASN A 421 3.01 -30.28 -2.41
N GLY A 422 2.20 -30.90 -3.27
CA GLY A 422 0.74 -30.68 -3.35
C GLY A 422 0.29 -29.66 -4.41
N ARG A 423 -0.64 -28.74 -4.08
CA ARG A 423 -1.16 -27.68 -4.99
C ARG A 423 -0.50 -26.31 -4.69
N PRO A 424 0.72 -26.00 -5.19
CA PRO A 424 1.45 -24.77 -4.86
C PRO A 424 0.70 -23.49 -5.28
N ALA A 425 -0.10 -23.56 -6.36
CA ALA A 425 -0.95 -22.49 -6.85
C ALA A 425 -1.91 -21.92 -5.80
N LEU A 426 -2.67 -22.81 -5.16
CA LEU A 426 -3.65 -22.43 -4.16
C LEU A 426 -2.94 -21.86 -2.92
N ARG A 427 -1.76 -22.40 -2.58
CA ARG A 427 -0.95 -21.95 -1.44
C ARG A 427 -0.33 -20.56 -1.65
N LEU A 428 0.08 -20.22 -2.86
CA LEU A 428 0.55 -18.87 -3.20
C LEU A 428 -0.58 -17.86 -3.22
N LEU A 429 -1.74 -18.23 -3.78
CA LEU A 429 -2.92 -17.39 -3.75
C LEU A 429 -3.42 -17.17 -2.31
N THR A 430 -3.44 -18.21 -1.47
CA THR A 430 -3.80 -18.03 -0.05
C THR A 430 -2.74 -17.24 0.71
N ALA A 431 -1.44 -17.43 0.46
CA ALA A 431 -0.38 -16.62 1.06
C ALA A 431 -0.48 -15.14 0.68
N ALA A 432 -0.80 -14.84 -0.58
CA ALA A 432 -0.98 -13.47 -1.05
C ALA A 432 -2.25 -12.80 -0.50
N VAL A 433 -3.30 -13.58 -0.17
CA VAL A 433 -4.59 -13.09 0.33
C VAL A 433 -4.66 -13.03 1.86
N ALA A 434 -4.04 -13.97 2.57
CA ALA A 434 -4.21 -14.14 4.02
C ALA A 434 -3.23 -13.32 4.88
N GLY A 435 -2.29 -12.58 4.28
CA GLY A 435 -1.29 -11.81 5.03
C GLY A 435 -0.20 -12.70 5.63
N PRO A 436 0.56 -12.25 6.67
CA PRO A 436 1.67 -13.01 7.23
C PRO A 436 1.17 -14.30 7.89
N LEU A 437 1.03 -15.35 7.09
CA LEU A 437 0.74 -16.70 7.54
C LEU A 437 2.04 -17.29 8.08
N THR A 438 2.38 -16.92 9.31
CA THR A 438 3.63 -17.30 9.97
C THR A 438 3.75 -18.80 10.23
N ARG A 439 2.67 -19.59 10.13
CA ARG A 439 2.72 -21.05 10.23
C ARG A 439 1.60 -21.69 9.40
N SER A 440 1.91 -22.17 8.20
CA SER A 440 1.07 -23.15 7.51
C SER A 440 1.93 -24.32 7.05
N PRO A 441 1.41 -25.55 6.92
CA PRO A 441 2.20 -26.71 6.49
C PRO A 441 2.87 -26.54 5.11
N GLY A 442 2.42 -25.58 4.30
CA GLY A 442 3.00 -25.23 3.01
C GLY A 442 3.87 -23.97 3.00
N HIS A 443 4.02 -23.27 4.12
CA HIS A 443 4.75 -22.02 4.25
C HIS A 443 5.59 -22.01 5.52
N ALA A 444 6.92 -21.99 5.37
CA ALA A 444 7.83 -21.76 6.47
C ALA A 444 8.36 -20.33 6.39
N ALA A 445 8.32 -19.61 7.52
CA ALA A 445 8.93 -18.30 7.70
C ALA A 445 9.90 -18.38 8.87
N VAL A 446 11.15 -18.03 8.63
CA VAL A 446 12.23 -18.06 9.63
C VAL A 446 12.99 -16.73 9.57
N GLN A 447 13.37 -16.22 10.74
CA GLN A 447 14.17 -15.01 10.86
C GLN A 447 15.57 -15.41 11.35
N VAL A 448 16.58 -15.17 10.53
CA VAL A 448 17.98 -15.55 10.80
C VAL A 448 18.92 -14.43 10.39
N ASN A 449 20.13 -14.36 10.93
CA ASN A 449 21.17 -13.41 10.49
C ASN A 449 22.01 -13.97 9.33
N ARG A 450 22.03 -15.29 9.16
CA ARG A 450 22.78 -16.01 8.13
C ARG A 450 21.96 -17.18 7.61
N LEU A 451 21.97 -17.38 6.30
CA LEU A 451 21.34 -18.51 5.63
C LEU A 451 22.36 -19.18 4.72
N ARG A 452 22.55 -20.49 4.86
CA ARG A 452 23.35 -21.30 3.94
C ARG A 452 22.42 -22.23 3.17
N LEU A 453 22.56 -22.21 1.85
CA LEU A 453 21.87 -23.07 0.91
C LEU A 453 22.91 -23.95 0.23
N THR A 454 22.64 -25.25 0.12
CA THR A 454 23.48 -26.20 -0.62
C THR A 454 22.65 -26.98 -1.63
N GLY A 455 23.32 -27.64 -2.58
CA GLY A 455 22.66 -28.46 -3.58
C GLY A 455 21.87 -27.68 -4.64
N ILE A 456 22.20 -26.40 -4.86
CA ILE A 456 21.56 -25.59 -5.89
C ILE A 456 21.96 -26.11 -7.28
N ALA A 457 20.96 -26.47 -8.09
CA ALA A 457 21.20 -26.95 -9.44
C ALA A 457 21.95 -25.90 -10.30
N PRO A 458 22.90 -26.32 -11.16
CA PRO A 458 23.62 -25.39 -12.01
C PRO A 458 22.69 -24.57 -12.91
N GLY A 459 22.97 -23.27 -13.03
CA GLY A 459 22.18 -22.35 -13.86
C GLY A 459 20.86 -21.89 -13.23
N THR A 460 20.67 -22.11 -11.92
CA THR A 460 19.44 -21.66 -11.24
C THR A 460 19.37 -20.12 -11.26
N PRO A 461 18.27 -19.51 -11.74
CA PRO A 461 18.13 -18.07 -11.76
C PRO A 461 17.90 -17.51 -10.36
N LEU A 462 18.79 -16.61 -9.95
CA LEU A 462 18.72 -15.80 -8.75
C LEU A 462 18.31 -14.38 -9.14
N ALA A 463 17.19 -13.89 -8.60
CA ALA A 463 16.83 -12.48 -8.75
C ALA A 463 17.01 -11.73 -7.43
N TYR A 464 17.65 -10.56 -7.48
CA TYR A 464 17.87 -9.69 -6.33
C TYR A 464 17.78 -8.23 -6.75
N ASP A 465 17.04 -7.41 -6.02
CA ASP A 465 16.86 -5.95 -6.24
C ASP A 465 16.56 -5.49 -7.70
N GLY A 466 16.07 -6.38 -8.56
CA GLY A 466 15.76 -6.09 -9.96
C GLY A 466 16.76 -6.71 -10.95
N GLU A 467 17.91 -7.19 -10.48
CA GLU A 467 18.91 -7.90 -11.25
C GLU A 467 18.66 -9.41 -11.25
N VAL A 468 19.16 -10.10 -12.28
CA VAL A 468 19.09 -11.56 -12.39
C VAL A 468 20.47 -12.12 -12.73
N THR A 469 20.93 -13.08 -11.93
CA THR A 469 22.16 -13.86 -12.20
C THR A 469 21.86 -15.36 -12.13
N ALA A 470 22.80 -16.19 -12.54
CA ALA A 470 22.74 -17.64 -12.38
C ALA A 470 23.64 -18.07 -11.22
N VAL A 471 23.21 -19.06 -10.45
CA VAL A 471 23.96 -19.62 -9.32
C VAL A 471 24.00 -21.16 -9.38
N SER A 472 25.01 -21.73 -8.74
CA SER A 472 25.28 -23.17 -8.68
C SER A 472 25.85 -23.57 -7.31
N GLY A 473 25.60 -24.83 -6.92
CA GLY A 473 26.26 -25.46 -5.78
C GLY A 473 25.79 -24.91 -4.44
N GLU A 474 26.61 -24.07 -3.81
CA GLU A 474 26.33 -23.49 -2.50
C GLU A 474 26.20 -21.97 -2.55
N MET A 475 25.31 -21.43 -1.70
CA MET A 475 25.14 -20.00 -1.52
C MET A 475 25.03 -19.68 -0.04
N THR A 476 25.84 -18.71 0.41
CA THR A 476 25.72 -18.14 1.75
C THR A 476 25.17 -16.72 1.65
N LEU A 477 24.14 -16.45 2.45
CA LEU A 477 23.55 -15.15 2.65
C LEU A 477 23.92 -14.69 4.05
N GLU A 478 24.50 -13.50 4.16
CA GLU A 478 24.96 -12.93 5.41
C GLU A 478 24.47 -11.49 5.55
N LYS A 479 23.84 -11.21 6.69
CA LYS A 479 23.43 -9.87 7.06
C LYS A 479 24.64 -9.03 7.44
N LEU A 480 24.70 -7.81 6.90
CA LEU A 480 25.70 -6.80 7.23
C LEU A 480 25.00 -5.71 8.07
N PRO A 481 25.04 -5.80 9.41
CA PRO A 481 24.30 -4.88 10.27
C PRO A 481 24.87 -3.46 10.16
N GLU A 482 23.98 -2.48 10.00
CA GLU A 482 24.30 -1.05 9.94
C GLU A 482 25.39 -0.69 8.91
N ALA A 483 25.55 -1.49 7.86
CA ALA A 483 26.68 -1.38 6.94
C ALA A 483 26.66 -0.09 6.12
N LEU A 484 25.48 0.36 5.70
CA LEU A 484 25.33 1.51 4.80
C LEU A 484 24.78 2.72 5.56
N THR A 485 25.44 3.87 5.39
CA THR A 485 24.94 5.15 5.89
C THR A 485 24.14 5.85 4.80
N VAL A 486 22.89 6.22 5.09
CA VAL A 486 21.95 6.78 4.11
C VAL A 486 21.29 8.05 4.63
N TYR A 487 21.19 9.06 3.77
CA TYR A 487 20.42 10.26 4.06
C TYR A 487 18.93 9.93 4.18
N ARG A 488 18.32 10.45 5.24
CA ARG A 488 16.92 10.20 5.59
C ARG A 488 16.34 11.40 6.31
N PRO A 489 15.22 11.97 5.84
CA PRO A 489 14.56 13.06 6.55
C PRO A 489 14.07 12.58 7.91
N LEU A 490 14.56 13.22 8.97
CA LEU A 490 14.09 13.00 10.32
C LEU A 490 12.76 13.76 10.54
N PRO A 491 11.87 13.27 11.40
CA PRO A 491 10.74 14.09 11.83
C PRO A 491 11.30 15.34 12.50
N ALA A 492 10.74 16.52 12.18
CA ALA A 492 10.98 17.71 12.97
C ALA A 492 10.76 17.35 14.45
N THR A 493 11.78 17.56 15.28
CA THR A 493 11.62 17.52 16.73
C THR A 493 10.54 18.54 17.06
N ARG A 494 9.36 18.04 17.45
CA ARG A 494 8.29 18.87 18.00
C ARG A 494 8.63 19.24 19.42
#